data_AF-A0A2V9V4A0-F1
#
_entry.id   AF-A0A2V9V4A0-F1
#
_cell.length_a   1.000
_cell.length_b   1.000
_cell.length_c   1.000
_cell.angle_alpha   90.00
_cell.angle_beta   90.00
_cell.angle_gamma   90.00
#
_symmetry.space_group_name_H-M   'P 1'
#
loop_
_entity.id
_entity.type
_entity.pdbx_description
1 polymer ?
#
loop_
_entity_poly.entity_id
_entity_poly.type
_entity_poly.pdbx_seq_one_letter_code
_entity_poly.pdbx_strand_id
1 'polypeptide(L)'
;MSISRRKFIGTSAGAAGIGLALSSAPQPLLAAQDTAHGADGACPALPQPIPHTIATPFGTTIHFFFPGPVEGDPNNSDAGHDPSVITDFSGIIGQADLDMTGTGTDFESRDTAPYDFHADMRFMDGEFVAADGERHRGAFAFV
;
A
#
# COMPACT_ATOMS: atom_id res chain seq x y z
N MET A 1 -16.64 1.06 -28.67
CA MET A 1 -16.97 0.09 -27.60
C MET A 1 -16.54 0.71 -26.27
N SER A 2 -17.49 0.95 -25.36
CA SER A 2 -17.23 1.54 -24.04
C SER A 2 -17.15 0.41 -23.02
N ILE A 3 -16.01 0.27 -22.33
CA ILE A 3 -15.85 -0.68 -21.22
C ILE A 3 -16.20 0.07 -19.93
N SER A 4 -17.22 -0.39 -19.22
CA SER A 4 -17.60 0.15 -17.91
C SER A 4 -16.53 -0.23 -16.87
N ARG A 5 -16.09 0.75 -16.05
CA ARG A 5 -15.13 0.60 -14.94
C ARG A 5 -15.45 -0.57 -14.00
N ARG A 6 -16.72 -0.98 -13.91
CA ARG A 6 -17.20 -2.13 -13.13
C ARG A 6 -16.75 -3.50 -13.65
N LYS A 7 -16.42 -3.63 -14.94
CA LYS A 7 -15.91 -4.89 -15.49
C LYS A 7 -14.40 -5.06 -15.33
N PHE A 8 -13.66 -3.97 -15.12
CA PHE A 8 -12.19 -4.01 -14.98
C PHE A 8 -11.75 -4.55 -13.61
N ILE A 9 -12.50 -4.24 -12.56
CA ILE A 9 -12.22 -4.70 -11.18
C ILE A 9 -12.61 -6.18 -10.95
N GLY A 10 -13.29 -6.81 -11.91
CA GLY A 10 -13.80 -8.19 -11.75
C GLY A 10 -12.82 -9.32 -12.10
N THR A 11 -11.58 -9.03 -12.52
CA THR A 11 -10.73 -10.04 -13.20
C THR A 11 -9.34 -10.29 -12.59
N SER A 12 -9.03 -9.78 -11.40
CA SER A 12 -7.74 -10.06 -10.72
C SER A 12 -7.94 -10.76 -9.37
N ALA A 13 -8.78 -11.79 -9.34
CA ALA A 13 -8.88 -12.72 -8.23
C ALA A 13 -8.66 -14.14 -8.76
N GLY A 14 -7.47 -14.71 -8.51
CA GLY A 14 -7.27 -16.15 -8.59
C GLY A 14 -5.91 -16.58 -9.13
N ALA A 15 -4.97 -16.87 -8.22
CA ALA A 15 -4.16 -18.09 -8.25
C ALA A 15 -3.25 -18.20 -7.01
N ALA A 16 -3.78 -18.74 -5.90
CA ALA A 16 -3.00 -19.57 -4.97
C ALA A 16 -3.94 -20.37 -4.05
N GLY A 17 -3.93 -21.70 -4.20
CA GLY A 17 -4.25 -22.64 -3.11
C GLY A 17 -5.69 -23.17 -3.04
N ILE A 18 -5.85 -24.46 -3.37
CA ILE A 18 -7.07 -25.27 -3.28
C ILE A 18 -7.38 -25.63 -1.81
N GLY A 19 -8.63 -25.46 -1.36
CA GLY A 19 -9.06 -26.02 -0.07
C GLY A 19 -10.46 -25.66 0.43
N LEU A 20 -11.45 -26.49 0.08
CA LEU A 20 -12.61 -26.92 0.89
C LEU A 20 -13.88 -26.05 1.05
N ALA A 21 -14.96 -26.65 0.52
CA ALA A 21 -16.27 -26.87 1.14
C ALA A 21 -17.33 -25.74 1.17
N LEU A 22 -18.45 -26.09 0.53
CA LEU A 22 -19.76 -25.43 0.51
C LEU A 22 -20.27 -25.10 1.93
N SER A 23 -20.42 -23.82 2.25
CA SER A 23 -21.41 -23.39 3.24
C SER A 23 -21.91 -21.97 2.94
N SER A 24 -23.23 -21.81 2.97
CA SER A 24 -23.97 -20.58 2.71
C SER A 24 -24.02 -19.73 3.97
N ALA A 25 -23.04 -18.86 4.17
CA ALA A 25 -23.10 -17.74 5.10
C ALA A 25 -22.19 -16.60 4.61
N PRO A 26 -22.58 -15.32 4.75
CA PRO A 26 -21.72 -14.20 4.40
C PRO A 26 -20.54 -14.17 5.37
N GLN A 27 -19.37 -14.59 4.90
CA GLN A 27 -18.13 -14.41 5.63
C GLN A 27 -17.78 -12.91 5.59
N PRO A 28 -17.57 -12.24 6.73
CA PRO A 28 -16.99 -10.91 6.72
C PRO A 28 -15.61 -11.03 6.06
N LEU A 29 -15.35 -10.18 5.07
CA LEU A 29 -14.01 -9.99 4.52
C LEU A 29 -13.17 -9.31 5.59
N LEU A 30 -12.73 -10.09 6.57
CA LEU A 30 -11.73 -9.68 7.53
C LEU A 30 -10.44 -9.48 6.74
N ALA A 31 -9.85 -8.30 6.90
CA ALA A 31 -8.50 -7.98 6.48
C ALA A 31 -7.58 -9.18 6.77
N ALA A 32 -6.70 -9.48 5.82
CA ALA A 32 -5.70 -10.52 5.94
C ALA A 32 -5.11 -10.48 7.35
N GLN A 33 -5.40 -11.52 8.11
CA GLN A 33 -4.85 -11.70 9.43
C GLN A 33 -3.34 -11.74 9.26
N ASP A 34 -2.61 -10.90 9.97
CA ASP A 34 -1.18 -11.07 10.21
C ASP A 34 -0.98 -12.39 10.96
N THR A 35 -1.10 -13.51 10.24
CA THR A 35 -0.51 -14.79 10.66
C THR A 35 0.96 -14.77 10.27
N ALA A 36 1.65 -13.71 10.68
CA ALA A 36 3.08 -13.52 10.50
C ALA A 36 3.83 -14.10 11.73
N HIS A 37 3.32 -15.18 12.30
CA HIS A 37 4.08 -16.06 13.20
C HIS A 37 3.89 -17.45 12.63
N GLY A 38 4.85 -17.88 11.80
CA GLY A 38 4.96 -19.28 11.42
C GLY A 38 4.98 -20.14 12.69
N ALA A 39 4.40 -21.33 12.61
CA ALA A 39 4.28 -22.27 13.74
C ALA A 39 5.62 -22.65 14.41
N ASP A 40 6.74 -22.18 13.86
CA ASP A 40 8.10 -22.60 14.16
C ASP A 40 8.95 -21.50 14.81
N GLY A 41 8.37 -20.33 15.13
CA GLY A 41 9.12 -19.20 15.70
C GLY A 41 10.09 -18.51 14.73
N ALA A 42 9.98 -18.81 13.43
CA ALA A 42 10.71 -18.11 12.39
C ALA A 42 10.21 -16.65 12.30
N CYS A 43 11.16 -15.71 12.16
CA CYS A 43 10.81 -14.31 11.87
C CYS A 43 9.90 -14.28 10.65
N PRO A 44 8.77 -13.56 10.69
CA PRO A 44 7.95 -13.42 9.51
C PRO A 44 8.75 -12.80 8.37
N ALA A 45 8.48 -13.27 7.15
CA ALA A 45 9.03 -12.75 5.90
C ALA A 45 8.46 -11.35 5.60
N LEU A 46 8.76 -10.39 6.46
CA LEU A 46 8.31 -9.01 6.36
C LEU A 46 9.25 -8.20 5.48
N PRO A 47 8.72 -7.34 4.60
CA PRO A 47 9.53 -6.39 3.86
C PRO A 47 10.27 -5.46 4.83
N GLN A 48 11.49 -5.07 4.47
CA GLN A 48 12.28 -4.10 5.23
C GLN A 48 12.06 -2.70 4.68
N PRO A 49 11.99 -1.66 5.53
CA PRO A 49 11.87 -0.28 5.06
C PRO A 49 13.13 0.15 4.30
N ILE A 50 13.00 1.11 3.37
CA ILE A 50 14.17 1.75 2.71
C ILE A 50 15.16 2.31 3.75
N PRO A 51 16.48 2.29 3.52
CA PRO A 51 17.44 2.75 4.53
C PRO A 51 17.44 4.27 4.74
N HIS A 52 16.88 5.03 3.79
CA HIS A 52 16.81 6.49 3.84
C HIS A 52 15.59 6.95 4.64
N THR A 53 15.67 8.15 5.20
CA THR A 53 14.59 8.75 5.97
C THR A 53 14.46 10.24 5.70
N ILE A 54 13.23 10.77 5.77
CA ILE A 54 12.94 12.20 5.82
C ILE A 54 12.57 12.64 7.23
N ALA A 55 12.79 13.91 7.54
CA ALA A 55 12.40 14.51 8.81
C ALA A 55 10.91 14.89 8.81
N THR A 56 10.22 14.65 9.91
CA THR A 56 8.85 15.10 10.11
C THR A 56 8.82 16.44 10.85
N PRO A 57 7.72 17.21 10.75
CA PRO A 57 7.52 18.43 11.54
C PRO A 57 7.51 18.20 13.07
N PHE A 58 7.48 16.94 13.52
CA PHE A 58 7.39 16.56 14.93
C PHE A 58 8.76 16.15 15.51
N GLY A 59 9.85 16.35 14.78
CA GLY A 59 11.20 16.00 15.24
C GLY A 59 11.49 14.51 15.21
N THR A 60 10.74 13.74 14.41
CA THR A 60 11.01 12.32 14.14
C THR A 60 11.45 12.13 12.69
N THR A 61 11.87 10.92 12.33
CA THR A 61 12.15 10.56 10.94
C THR A 61 11.28 9.39 10.51
N ILE A 62 10.99 9.31 9.21
CA ILE A 62 10.20 8.23 8.60
C ILE A 62 10.90 7.71 7.35
N HIS A 63 10.76 6.40 7.09
CA HIS A 63 11.33 5.71 5.92
C HIS A 63 10.43 5.91 4.69
N PHE A 64 10.46 7.12 4.14
CA PHE A 64 9.52 7.56 3.12
C PHE A 64 10.12 8.70 2.31
N PHE A 65 9.72 8.81 1.05
CA PHE A 65 9.90 10.00 0.22
C PHE A 65 8.57 10.35 -0.44
N PHE A 66 8.29 11.64 -0.56
CA PHE A 66 7.13 12.13 -1.28
C PHE A 66 7.23 11.80 -2.78
N PRO A 67 6.10 11.73 -3.48
CA PRO A 67 6.07 11.52 -4.92
C PRO A 67 6.98 12.48 -5.71
N GLY A 68 7.74 11.93 -6.66
CA GLY A 68 8.67 12.71 -7.49
C GLY A 68 9.49 11.83 -8.44
N PRO A 69 10.45 12.41 -9.18
CA PRO A 69 11.34 11.66 -10.06
C PRO A 69 12.19 10.64 -9.29
N VAL A 70 12.42 9.45 -9.88
CA VAL A 70 13.21 8.39 -9.23
C VAL A 70 14.67 8.77 -8.96
N GLU A 71 15.19 9.76 -9.67
CA GLU A 71 16.54 10.31 -9.46
C GLU A 71 16.60 11.31 -8.29
N GLY A 72 15.44 11.66 -7.70
CA GLY A 72 15.28 12.72 -6.72
C GLY A 72 14.89 14.07 -7.35
N ASP A 73 14.30 14.95 -6.54
CA ASP A 73 14.03 16.33 -6.93
C ASP A 73 15.15 17.27 -6.45
N PRO A 74 15.86 17.99 -7.35
CA PRO A 74 16.93 18.91 -6.96
C PRO A 74 16.43 20.10 -6.11
N ASN A 75 15.14 20.40 -6.11
CA ASN A 75 14.53 21.48 -5.34
C ASN A 75 13.83 20.99 -4.07
N ASN A 76 13.71 19.67 -3.88
CA ASN A 76 13.04 19.06 -2.74
C ASN A 76 13.71 17.72 -2.37
N SER A 77 14.58 17.75 -1.35
CA SER A 77 15.30 16.56 -0.88
C SER A 77 14.41 15.46 -0.33
N ASP A 78 13.15 15.78 -0.02
CA ASP A 78 12.20 14.84 0.56
C ASP A 78 11.29 14.21 -0.51
N ALA A 79 11.44 14.58 -1.79
CA ALA A 79 10.64 14.09 -2.90
C ALA A 79 11.44 13.30 -3.94
N GLY A 80 10.79 12.28 -4.51
CA GLY A 80 11.37 11.39 -5.50
C GLY A 80 12.02 10.14 -4.88
N HIS A 81 13.08 9.65 -5.52
CA HIS A 81 13.81 8.44 -5.10
C HIS A 81 12.99 7.16 -5.21
N ASP A 82 13.10 6.25 -4.24
CA ASP A 82 12.47 4.93 -4.24
C ASP A 82 11.00 5.02 -3.81
N PRO A 83 10.04 4.78 -4.73
CA PRO A 83 8.62 4.86 -4.41
C PRO A 83 8.08 3.61 -3.72
N SER A 84 8.85 2.51 -3.61
CA SER A 84 8.38 1.25 -3.02
C SER A 84 8.34 1.28 -1.50
N VAL A 85 9.10 2.16 -0.85
CA VAL A 85 9.37 2.14 0.59
C VAL A 85 9.85 0.79 1.14
N ILE A 86 10.28 -0.13 0.26
CA ILE A 86 10.76 -1.48 0.59
C ILE A 86 12.20 -1.65 0.08
N THR A 87 13.14 -1.94 0.98
CA THR A 87 14.53 -2.24 0.63
C THR A 87 14.62 -3.49 -0.25
N ASP A 88 15.53 -3.44 -1.24
CA ASP A 88 15.82 -4.52 -2.18
C ASP A 88 14.57 -5.05 -2.91
N PHE A 89 13.65 -4.14 -3.24
CA PHE A 89 12.47 -4.45 -4.04
C PHE A 89 12.77 -4.44 -5.54
N SER A 90 12.22 -5.41 -6.25
CA SER A 90 12.25 -5.48 -7.71
C SER A 90 10.87 -5.85 -8.25
N GLY A 91 10.19 -4.90 -8.87
CA GLY A 91 8.83 -5.12 -9.33
C GLY A 91 8.22 -3.89 -10.00
N ILE A 92 6.90 -3.87 -10.01
CA ILE A 92 6.10 -2.77 -10.54
C ILE A 92 5.50 -2.00 -9.37
N ILE A 93 5.55 -0.68 -9.47
CA ILE A 93 5.04 0.24 -8.47
C ILE A 93 4.09 1.19 -9.21
N GLY A 94 2.83 1.22 -8.79
CA GLY A 94 1.91 2.29 -9.14
C GLY A 94 1.80 3.24 -7.98
N GLN A 95 2.01 4.53 -8.25
CA GLN A 95 1.92 5.60 -7.26
C GLN A 95 0.98 6.69 -7.78
N ALA A 96 0.12 7.18 -6.89
CA ALA A 96 -0.78 8.27 -7.17
C ALA A 96 -0.75 9.27 -6.02
N ASP A 97 -0.31 10.48 -6.33
CA ASP A 97 -0.38 11.64 -5.44
C ASP A 97 -1.61 12.46 -5.83
N LEU A 98 -2.58 12.56 -4.92
CA LEU A 98 -3.92 13.00 -5.26
C LEU A 98 -4.38 14.13 -4.33
N ASP A 99 -4.52 15.31 -4.89
CA ASP A 99 -5.32 16.39 -4.31
C ASP A 99 -6.79 16.19 -4.70
N MET A 100 -7.63 16.09 -3.68
CA MET A 100 -9.05 15.80 -3.85
C MET A 100 -9.90 16.75 -3.01
N THR A 101 -11.16 16.87 -3.40
CA THR A 101 -12.16 17.66 -2.68
C THR A 101 -13.42 16.84 -2.46
N GLY A 102 -14.16 17.15 -1.41
CA GLY A 102 -15.37 16.45 -1.03
C GLY A 102 -16.30 17.29 -0.17
N THR A 103 -17.50 16.78 0.10
CA THR A 103 -18.43 17.38 1.04
C THR A 103 -18.61 16.44 2.22
N GLY A 104 -18.15 16.87 3.39
CA GLY A 104 -18.41 16.18 4.65
C GLY A 104 -19.83 16.50 5.10
N THR A 105 -20.52 15.49 5.64
CA THR A 105 -21.86 15.65 6.22
C THR A 105 -21.80 15.16 7.66
N ASP A 106 -22.20 16.03 8.59
CA ASP A 106 -22.46 15.62 9.97
C ASP A 106 -23.77 14.82 9.99
N PHE A 107 -23.74 13.57 10.46
CA PHE A 107 -24.92 12.71 10.45
C PHE A 107 -25.94 13.02 11.55
N GLU A 108 -25.52 13.75 12.60
CA GLU A 108 -26.38 14.20 13.69
C GLU A 108 -27.04 15.55 13.34
N SER A 109 -26.25 16.58 13.03
CA SER A 109 -26.78 17.92 12.74
C SER A 109 -27.31 18.08 11.30
N ARG A 110 -26.89 17.19 10.38
CA ARG A 110 -27.12 17.28 8.93
C ARG A 110 -26.43 18.46 8.24
N ASP A 111 -25.55 19.17 8.94
CA ASP A 111 -24.75 20.22 8.32
C ASP A 111 -23.75 19.63 7.32
N THR A 112 -23.45 20.40 6.28
CA THR A 112 -22.50 20.02 5.24
C THR A 112 -21.45 21.09 5.06
N ALA A 113 -20.20 20.68 4.84
CA ALA A 113 -19.11 21.59 4.52
C ALA A 113 -18.20 21.01 3.42
N PRO A 114 -17.60 21.86 2.56
CA PRO A 114 -16.56 21.43 1.65
C PRO A 114 -15.27 21.13 2.42
N TYR A 115 -14.55 20.12 1.98
CA TYR A 115 -13.23 19.74 2.49
C TYR A 115 -12.31 19.42 1.33
N ASP A 116 -11.04 19.76 1.52
CA ASP A 116 -9.96 19.30 0.69
C ASP A 116 -9.20 18.19 1.45
N PHE A 117 -8.69 17.21 0.71
CA PHE A 117 -7.86 16.15 1.27
C PHE A 117 -6.81 15.71 0.26
N HIS A 118 -5.66 15.31 0.79
CA HIS A 118 -4.52 14.85 0.03
C HIS A 118 -4.30 13.36 0.34
N ALA A 119 -4.01 12.56 -0.68
CA ALA A 119 -3.71 11.14 -0.51
C ALA A 119 -2.56 10.71 -1.41
N ASP A 120 -1.54 10.11 -0.81
CA ASP A 120 -0.51 9.35 -1.51
C ASP A 120 -0.89 7.87 -1.41
N MET A 121 -1.22 7.26 -2.55
CA MET A 121 -1.58 5.85 -2.63
C MET A 121 -0.60 5.09 -3.49
N ARG A 122 -0.16 3.92 -3.01
CA ARG A 122 0.77 3.07 -3.76
C ARG A 122 0.33 1.62 -3.77
N PHE A 123 0.55 0.96 -4.90
CA PHE A 123 0.48 -0.49 -4.99
C PHE A 123 1.79 -1.02 -5.59
N MET A 124 2.27 -2.12 -5.04
CA MET A 124 3.55 -2.72 -5.39
C MET A 124 3.35 -4.21 -5.62
N ASP A 125 3.92 -4.76 -6.68
CA ASP A 125 3.95 -6.20 -6.95
C ASP A 125 5.33 -6.59 -7.46
N GLY A 126 6.04 -7.44 -6.71
CA GLY A 126 7.47 -7.62 -6.92
C GLY A 126 8.14 -8.64 -6.01
N GLU A 127 9.43 -8.86 -6.25
CA GLU A 127 10.31 -9.56 -5.33
C GLU A 127 10.89 -8.58 -4.31
N PHE A 128 11.15 -9.05 -3.11
CA PHE A 128 11.82 -8.29 -2.06
C PHE A 128 12.70 -9.22 -1.23
N VAL A 129 13.70 -8.65 -0.55
CA VAL A 129 14.46 -9.37 0.49
C VAL A 129 13.78 -9.09 1.83
N ALA A 130 13.34 -10.13 2.51
CA ALA A 130 12.62 -9.98 3.78
C ALA A 130 13.59 -9.91 4.97
N ALA A 131 13.03 -9.71 6.16
CA ALA A 131 13.77 -9.69 7.43
C ALA A 131 14.60 -10.96 7.69
N ASP A 132 14.23 -12.09 7.08
CA ASP A 132 14.94 -13.37 7.18
C ASP A 132 16.17 -13.45 6.24
N GLY A 133 16.39 -12.44 5.40
CA GLY A 133 17.48 -12.39 4.43
C GLY A 133 17.21 -13.17 3.14
N GLU A 134 16.06 -13.82 3.02
CA GLU A 134 15.68 -14.59 1.84
C GLU A 134 14.86 -13.73 0.86
N ARG A 135 14.81 -14.17 -0.40
CA ARG A 135 14.01 -13.54 -1.45
C ARG A 135 12.57 -14.06 -1.40
N HIS A 136 11.61 -13.15 -1.43
CA HIS A 136 10.18 -13.44 -1.42
C HIS A 136 9.47 -12.67 -2.53
N ARG A 137 8.29 -13.15 -2.94
CA ARG A 137 7.38 -12.49 -3.89
C ARG A 137 6.15 -12.02 -3.11
N GLY A 138 5.75 -10.76 -3.29
CA GLY A 138 4.60 -10.21 -2.59
C GLY A 138 3.95 -9.05 -3.33
N ALA A 139 2.72 -8.74 -2.92
CA ALA A 139 1.99 -7.56 -3.35
C ALA A 139 1.58 -6.74 -2.12
N PHE A 140 1.75 -5.43 -2.21
CA PHE A 140 1.60 -4.49 -1.10
C PHE A 140 0.79 -3.27 -1.51
N ALA A 141 0.17 -2.63 -0.53
CA ALA A 141 -0.48 -1.33 -0.69
C ALA A 141 -0.03 -0.37 0.42
N PHE A 142 0.23 0.87 0.05
CA PHE A 142 0.41 2.00 0.96
C PHE A 142 -0.79 2.93 0.78
N VAL A 143 -1.44 3.28 1.90
CA VAL A 143 -2.72 4.00 1.98
C VAL A 143 -2.66 5.01 3.11
#